data_AF-A0A1S1YTE1-F1
#
_entry.id   AF-A0A1S1YTE1-F1
#
_cell.length_a   1.000
_cell.length_b   1.000
_cell.length_c   1.000
_cell.angle_alpha   90.00
_cell.angle_beta   90.00
_cell.angle_gamma   90.00
#
_symmetry.space_group_name_H-M   'P 1'
#
loop_
_entity.id
_entity.type
_entity.pdbx_description
1 polymer ?
#
loop_
_entity_poly.entity_id
_entity_poly.type
_entity_poly.pdbx_seq_one_letter_code
_entity_poly.pdbx_strand_id
1 'polypeptide(L)'
;MKLLARLATLMLLSVCLFSCNDDDDADPRDVNAIYFETDSISFGDVGFNNTNLQVQFNTASNSIEVVVRGTLDLPSGTRAETTVSVVVEHTQTTTSYTRNGDNYTIQIDSASSYDRALKEDATCTVINLGDAGFTNGRTGADVTFEDILVWDNSQQKYYMPSEKVGELIGLIIDPGFGNDDGAGGNVVYPKIWSSSGTIKKCGEFPTLLPN
;
A
#
# COMPACT_ATOMS: atom_id res chain seq x y z
N MET A 1 -41.11 -42.36 -17.18
CA MET A 1 -41.02 -40.93 -17.55
C MET A 1 -40.21 -40.06 -16.57
N LYS A 2 -40.10 -40.39 -15.27
CA LYS A 2 -39.34 -39.58 -14.29
C LYS A 2 -37.81 -39.65 -14.42
N LEU A 3 -37.25 -40.72 -14.99
CA LEU A 3 -35.80 -40.89 -15.14
C LEU A 3 -35.22 -40.04 -16.29
N LEU A 4 -35.92 -39.96 -17.42
CA LEU A 4 -35.50 -39.17 -18.58
C LEU A 4 -35.51 -37.66 -18.28
N ALA A 5 -36.51 -37.19 -17.53
CA ALA A 5 -36.55 -35.81 -17.06
C ALA A 5 -35.36 -35.48 -16.15
N ARG A 6 -35.00 -36.38 -15.22
CA ARG A 6 -33.85 -36.19 -14.32
C ARG A 6 -32.51 -36.21 -15.08
N LEU A 7 -32.37 -37.05 -16.09
CA LEU A 7 -31.16 -37.10 -16.93
C LEU A 7 -31.03 -35.84 -17.79
N ALA A 8 -32.14 -35.35 -18.34
CA ALA A 8 -32.16 -34.10 -19.10
C ALA A 8 -31.83 -32.88 -18.22
N THR A 9 -32.33 -32.83 -16.98
CA THR A 9 -31.96 -31.77 -16.02
C THR A 9 -30.48 -31.85 -15.63
N LEU A 10 -29.91 -33.05 -15.49
CA LEU A 10 -28.48 -33.23 -15.18
C LEU A 10 -27.60 -32.79 -16.36
N MET A 11 -27.99 -33.12 -17.59
CA MET A 11 -27.28 -32.65 -18.79
C MET A 11 -27.41 -31.12 -18.95
N LEU A 12 -28.59 -30.54 -18.70
CA LEU A 12 -28.76 -29.08 -18.76
C LEU A 12 -27.90 -28.38 -17.70
N LEU A 13 -27.82 -28.91 -16.47
CA LEU A 13 -26.90 -28.40 -15.45
C LEU A 13 -25.43 -28.53 -15.88
N SER A 14 -25.05 -29.64 -16.52
CA SER A 14 -23.66 -29.78 -17.00
C SER A 14 -23.33 -28.79 -18.11
N VAL A 15 -24.25 -28.51 -19.03
CA VAL A 15 -24.04 -27.50 -20.09
C VAL A 15 -24.02 -26.08 -19.50
N CYS A 16 -24.79 -25.80 -18.43
CA CYS A 16 -24.69 -24.53 -17.71
C CYS A 16 -23.40 -24.40 -16.90
N LEU A 17 -22.80 -25.50 -16.41
CA LEU A 17 -21.52 -25.49 -15.69
C LEU A 17 -20.31 -25.37 -16.64
N PHE A 18 -20.46 -25.73 -17.92
CA PHE A 18 -19.45 -25.51 -18.98
C PHE A 18 -19.76 -24.27 -19.84
N SER A 19 -20.84 -23.56 -19.55
CA SER A 19 -21.22 -22.27 -20.17
C SER A 19 -21.01 -21.11 -19.19
N CYS A 20 -20.06 -21.25 -18.27
CA CYS A 20 -19.30 -20.07 -17.85
C CYS A 20 -18.59 -19.60 -19.12
N ASN A 21 -19.14 -18.56 -19.76
CA ASN A 21 -18.50 -17.87 -20.87
C ASN A 21 -17.02 -17.66 -20.52
N ASP A 22 -16.15 -18.26 -21.32
CA ASP A 22 -14.73 -17.91 -21.48
C ASP A 22 -14.61 -16.46 -22.04
N ASP A 23 -15.13 -15.47 -21.30
CA ASP A 23 -14.90 -14.04 -21.57
C ASP A 23 -13.93 -13.43 -20.53
N ASP A 24 -13.21 -14.26 -19.77
CA ASP A 24 -12.19 -13.83 -18.81
C ASP A 24 -10.79 -13.68 -19.46
N ASP A 25 -10.74 -13.20 -20.70
CA ASP A 25 -9.53 -12.53 -21.24
C ASP A 25 -9.45 -11.08 -20.71
N ALA A 26 -9.87 -10.86 -19.46
CA ALA A 26 -9.54 -9.65 -18.74
C ALA A 26 -8.03 -9.67 -18.55
N ASP A 27 -7.35 -8.75 -19.23
CA ASP A 27 -5.91 -8.57 -19.08
C ASP A 27 -5.59 -8.50 -17.58
N PRO A 28 -4.80 -9.44 -17.01
CA PRO A 28 -4.51 -9.44 -15.57
C PRO A 28 -3.75 -8.18 -15.12
N ARG A 29 -3.30 -7.37 -16.09
CA ARG A 29 -2.70 -6.04 -15.88
C ARG A 29 -3.75 -4.95 -15.62
N ASP A 30 -5.00 -5.12 -16.06
CA ASP A 30 -6.09 -4.16 -15.91
C ASP A 30 -6.83 -4.37 -14.58
N VAL A 31 -6.20 -3.89 -13.51
CA VAL A 31 -6.73 -3.99 -12.15
C VAL A 31 -7.03 -2.62 -11.56
N ASN A 32 -8.14 -2.52 -10.84
CA ASN A 32 -8.55 -1.30 -10.13
C ASN A 32 -7.66 -0.98 -8.93
N ALA A 33 -7.07 -2.01 -8.32
CA ALA A 33 -6.21 -1.87 -7.16
C ALA A 33 -5.04 -2.85 -7.24
N ILE A 34 -3.85 -2.38 -6.87
CA ILE A 34 -2.63 -3.18 -6.76
C ILE A 34 -2.11 -3.07 -5.34
N TYR A 35 -2.05 -4.20 -4.64
CA TYR A 35 -1.65 -4.29 -3.23
C TYR A 35 -0.25 -4.89 -3.08
N PHE A 36 0.52 -4.33 -2.16
CA PHE A 36 1.86 -4.75 -1.79
C PHE A 36 1.93 -4.89 -0.27
N GLU A 37 2.63 -5.92 0.19
CA GLU A 37 2.91 -6.16 1.60
C GLU A 37 4.34 -6.68 1.73
N THR A 38 5.07 -6.18 2.71
CA THR A 38 6.42 -6.64 3.02
C THR A 38 6.44 -7.42 4.32
N ASP A 39 7.39 -8.33 4.45
CA ASP A 39 7.83 -8.73 5.79
C ASP A 39 8.52 -7.53 6.50
N SER A 40 9.06 -7.77 7.69
CA SER A 40 9.79 -6.73 8.45
C SER A 40 10.98 -6.19 7.64
N ILE A 41 10.96 -4.90 7.33
CA ILE A 41 12.02 -4.13 6.70
C ILE A 41 12.44 -2.97 7.62
N SER A 42 13.74 -2.66 7.63
CA SER A 42 14.27 -1.54 8.41
C SER A 42 14.20 -0.26 7.60
N PHE A 43 13.60 0.79 8.18
CA PHE A 43 13.58 2.12 7.59
C PHE A 43 14.65 3.03 8.18
N GLY A 44 15.82 2.47 8.54
CA GLY A 44 16.95 3.00 9.31
C GLY A 44 17.14 4.50 9.54
N ASP A 45 16.70 5.37 8.63
CA ASP A 45 16.82 6.82 8.71
C ASP A 45 15.58 7.54 9.29
N VAL A 46 14.38 6.95 9.27
CA VAL A 46 13.13 7.60 9.75
C VAL A 46 12.76 7.24 11.20
N GLY A 47 13.65 6.58 11.95
CA GLY A 47 13.40 6.21 13.35
C GLY A 47 12.36 5.09 13.55
N PHE A 48 11.91 4.44 12.47
CA PHE A 48 11.05 3.25 12.52
C PHE A 48 11.88 1.96 12.46
N ASN A 49 11.78 1.16 13.51
CA ASN A 49 12.39 -0.17 13.59
C ASN A 49 11.34 -1.28 13.43
N ASN A 50 11.77 -2.45 12.94
CA ASN A 50 10.96 -3.66 12.79
C ASN A 50 9.65 -3.44 12.02
N THR A 51 9.76 -2.92 10.80
CA THR A 51 8.62 -2.28 10.16
C THR A 51 8.00 -3.12 9.06
N ASN A 52 6.68 -3.35 9.10
CA ASN A 52 5.88 -3.88 8.01
C ASN A 52 5.31 -2.72 7.20
N LEU A 53 5.39 -2.83 5.87
CA LEU A 53 4.82 -1.88 4.92
C LEU A 53 3.70 -2.55 4.15
N GLN A 54 2.57 -1.86 4.08
CA GLN A 54 1.50 -2.12 3.13
C GLN A 54 1.29 -0.91 2.25
N VAL A 55 1.16 -1.15 0.95
CA VAL A 55 0.85 -0.11 -0.03
C VAL A 55 -0.26 -0.61 -0.94
N GLN A 56 -1.25 0.23 -1.17
CA GLN A 56 -2.31 -0.02 -2.15
C GLN A 56 -2.40 1.15 -3.11
N PHE A 57 -2.20 0.87 -4.39
CA PHE A 57 -2.44 1.82 -5.48
C PHE A 57 -3.83 1.56 -6.04
N ASN A 58 -4.74 2.51 -5.89
CA ASN A 58 -6.08 2.41 -6.44
C ASN A 58 -6.18 3.33 -7.66
N THR A 59 -6.15 2.71 -8.85
CA THR A 59 -6.23 3.40 -10.13
C THR A 59 -7.64 3.90 -10.41
N ALA A 60 -8.68 3.25 -9.85
CA ALA A 60 -10.07 3.65 -10.05
C ALA A 60 -10.45 4.89 -9.23
N SER A 61 -9.91 5.05 -8.03
CA SER A 61 -10.16 6.22 -7.17
C SER A 61 -9.06 7.28 -7.20
N ASN A 62 -8.02 7.08 -8.01
CA ASN A 62 -6.83 7.93 -8.05
C ASN A 62 -6.25 8.20 -6.64
N SER A 63 -5.94 7.12 -5.91
CA SER A 63 -5.40 7.24 -4.55
C SER A 63 -4.31 6.23 -4.26
N ILE A 64 -3.38 6.60 -3.40
CA ILE A 64 -2.39 5.70 -2.80
C ILE A 64 -2.72 5.61 -1.31
N GLU A 65 -2.88 4.39 -0.81
CA GLU A 65 -2.96 4.15 0.63
C GLU A 65 -1.68 3.46 1.09
N VAL A 66 -1.11 3.96 2.18
CA VAL A 66 0.10 3.40 2.80
C VAL A 66 -0.19 3.16 4.27
N VAL A 67 0.14 1.96 4.74
CA VAL A 67 0.13 1.62 6.16
C VAL A 67 1.51 1.14 6.53
N VAL A 68 2.07 1.76 7.57
CA VAL A 68 3.37 1.40 8.12
C VAL A 68 3.21 1.03 9.58
N ARG A 69 3.58 -0.19 9.94
CA ARG A 69 3.54 -0.67 11.32
C ARG A 69 4.93 -1.00 11.79
N GLY A 70 5.35 -0.46 12.93
CA GLY A 70 6.66 -0.76 13.51
C GLY A 70 6.78 -0.19 14.90
N THR A 71 8.01 -0.03 15.37
CA THR A 71 8.32 0.62 16.66
C THR A 71 8.99 1.96 16.42
N LEU A 72 8.51 3.00 17.09
CA LEU A 72 9.02 4.36 17.03
C LEU A 72 9.57 4.80 18.39
N ASP A 73 10.74 5.42 18.38
CA ASP A 73 11.30 6.06 19.56
C ASP A 73 10.72 7.48 19.71
N LEU A 74 9.97 7.71 20.80
CA LEU A 74 9.36 9.01 21.09
C LEU A 74 10.32 9.93 21.84
N PRO A 75 10.27 11.25 21.60
CA PRO A 75 11.05 12.21 22.36
C PRO A 75 10.81 12.08 23.87
N SER A 76 11.88 12.22 24.66
CA SER A 76 11.82 12.15 26.12
C SER A 76 10.81 13.15 26.67
N GLY A 77 9.86 12.70 27.49
CA GLY A 77 8.79 13.52 28.05
C GLY A 77 7.43 13.40 27.34
N THR A 78 7.36 12.70 26.20
CA THR A 78 6.09 12.40 25.52
C THR A 78 5.30 11.33 26.27
N ARG A 79 5.96 10.27 26.76
CA ARG A 79 5.41 9.18 27.59
C ARG A 79 6.48 8.58 28.52
N ALA A 80 6.05 7.67 29.41
CA ALA A 80 6.92 6.92 30.31
C ALA A 80 7.81 5.89 29.59
N GLU A 81 7.31 5.34 28.48
CA GLU A 81 8.06 4.46 27.58
C GLU A 81 8.66 5.28 26.44
N THR A 82 9.93 5.01 26.11
CA THR A 82 10.65 5.71 25.04
C THR A 82 10.45 5.09 23.67
N THR A 83 10.03 3.81 23.61
CA THR A 83 9.81 3.08 22.36
C THR A 83 8.39 2.53 22.35
N VAL A 84 7.60 2.86 21.35
CA VAL A 84 6.17 2.49 21.26
C VAL A 84 5.89 1.81 19.94
N SER A 85 5.09 0.73 19.95
CA SER A 85 4.57 0.12 18.74
C SER A 85 3.48 1.00 18.14
N VAL A 86 3.65 1.37 16.87
CA VAL A 86 2.82 2.36 16.18
C VAL A 86 2.39 1.87 14.81
N VAL A 87 1.29 2.46 14.33
CA VAL A 87 0.79 2.36 12.98
C VAL A 87 0.65 3.76 12.39
N VAL A 88 1.32 4.03 11.29
CA VAL A 88 1.08 5.19 10.44
C VAL A 88 0.13 4.77 9.34
N GLU A 89 -0.99 5.48 9.23
CA GLU A 89 -1.91 5.37 8.10
C GLU A 89 -1.81 6.64 7.28
N HIS A 90 -1.66 6.49 5.96
CA HIS A 90 -1.65 7.60 5.03
C HIS A 90 -2.51 7.30 3.81
N THR A 91 -3.24 8.31 3.36
CA THR A 91 -3.99 8.27 2.11
C THR A 91 -3.67 9.51 1.30
N GLN A 92 -3.08 9.33 0.13
CA GLN A 92 -2.72 10.38 -0.82
C GLN A 92 -3.69 10.36 -2.00
N THR A 93 -4.26 11.51 -2.33
CA THR A 93 -4.94 11.70 -3.63
C THR A 93 -3.89 11.90 -4.72
N THR A 94 -4.01 11.17 -5.83
CA THR A 94 -3.17 11.35 -7.01
C THR A 94 -3.93 12.15 -8.06
N THR A 95 -3.21 12.89 -8.89
CA THR A 95 -3.78 13.60 -10.03
C THR A 95 -4.03 12.65 -11.19
N SER A 96 -3.08 11.73 -11.44
CA SER A 96 -3.18 10.81 -12.56
C SER A 96 -2.48 9.47 -12.29
N TYR A 97 -3.02 8.44 -12.92
CA TYR A 97 -2.39 7.15 -13.15
C TYR A 97 -2.30 6.94 -14.66
N THR A 98 -1.08 6.98 -15.20
CA THR A 98 -0.84 6.79 -16.64
C THR A 98 -0.14 5.46 -16.88
N ARG A 99 -0.77 4.60 -17.67
CA ARG A 99 -0.17 3.33 -18.10
C ARG A 99 0.69 3.56 -19.35
N ASN A 100 2.00 3.30 -19.25
CA ASN A 100 2.97 3.36 -20.35
C ASN A 100 3.41 1.94 -20.69
N GLY A 101 2.73 1.32 -21.66
CA GLY A 101 2.93 -0.10 -21.95
C GLY A 101 2.45 -0.98 -20.79
N ASP A 102 3.39 -1.67 -20.14
CA ASP A 102 3.11 -2.57 -19.01
C ASP A 102 3.39 -1.95 -17.64
N ASN A 103 3.78 -0.67 -17.60
CA ASN A 103 4.17 0.02 -16.37
C ASN A 103 3.21 1.17 -16.06
N TYR A 104 3.11 1.55 -14.78
CA TYR A 104 2.39 2.74 -14.36
C TYR A 104 3.32 3.87 -13.92
N THR A 105 2.98 5.07 -14.37
CA THR A 105 3.48 6.35 -13.86
C THR A 105 2.38 7.04 -13.07
N ILE A 106 2.72 7.58 -11.90
CA ILE A 106 1.79 8.27 -11.01
C ILE A 106 2.21 9.73 -10.86
N GLN A 107 1.25 10.64 -10.96
CA GLN A 107 1.46 12.06 -10.69
C GLN A 107 0.65 12.52 -9.49
N ILE A 108 1.29 13.32 -8.65
CA ILE A 108 0.68 14.01 -7.52
C ILE A 108 1.03 15.48 -7.68
N ASP A 109 0.04 16.31 -7.97
CA ASP A 109 0.28 17.74 -8.11
C ASP A 109 0.39 18.40 -6.75
N SER A 110 1.08 19.54 -6.70
CA SER A 110 1.00 20.49 -5.62
C SER A 110 -0.46 20.81 -5.30
N ALA A 111 -0.75 20.98 -4.01
CA ALA A 111 -2.07 21.12 -3.45
C ALA A 111 -2.96 19.85 -3.43
N SER A 112 -2.51 18.71 -3.96
CA SER A 112 -3.22 17.42 -3.79
C SER A 112 -3.40 17.10 -2.32
N SER A 113 -4.61 16.65 -1.94
CA SER A 113 -4.92 16.35 -0.55
C SER A 113 -4.28 15.05 -0.09
N TYR A 114 -3.89 15.02 1.18
CA TYR A 114 -3.58 13.79 1.88
C TYR A 114 -4.21 13.77 3.28
N ASP A 115 -4.46 12.57 3.77
CA ASP A 115 -4.82 12.27 5.15
C ASP A 115 -3.70 11.45 5.80
N ARG A 116 -3.37 11.74 7.06
CA ARG A 116 -2.35 11.00 7.80
C ARG A 116 -2.70 10.90 9.28
N ALA A 117 -2.50 9.72 9.85
CA ALA A 117 -2.64 9.50 11.28
C ALA A 117 -1.51 8.59 11.81
N LEU A 118 -0.92 8.98 12.94
CA LEU A 118 -0.08 8.11 13.75
C LEU A 118 -0.93 7.54 14.89
N LYS A 119 -0.93 6.22 15.06
CA LYS A 119 -1.73 5.52 16.07
C LYS A 119 -0.86 4.56 16.87
N GLU A 120 -1.23 4.34 18.12
CA GLU A 120 -0.65 3.25 18.92
C GLU A 120 -1.20 1.92 18.42
N ASP A 121 -0.34 0.95 18.10
CA ASP A 121 -0.74 -0.28 17.42
C ASP A 121 -1.74 -1.12 18.25
N ALA A 122 -1.53 -1.18 19.57
CA ALA A 122 -2.35 -1.99 20.47
C ALA A 122 -3.78 -1.44 20.65
N THR A 123 -3.95 -0.13 20.62
CA THR A 123 -5.22 0.53 20.98
C THR A 123 -5.87 1.26 19.81
N CYS A 124 -5.13 1.48 18.73
CA CYS A 124 -5.51 2.32 17.59
C CYS A 124 -5.93 3.73 17.97
N THR A 125 -5.43 4.20 19.12
CA THR A 125 -5.63 5.58 19.55
C THR A 125 -4.60 6.46 18.87
N VAL A 126 -5.04 7.63 18.41
CA VAL A 126 -4.16 8.61 17.75
C VAL A 126 -3.12 9.11 18.74
N ILE A 127 -1.84 9.00 18.38
CA ILE A 127 -0.73 9.59 19.10
C ILE A 127 -0.56 11.02 18.58
N ASN A 128 -0.88 11.99 19.41
CA ASN A 128 -0.67 13.39 19.07
C ASN A 128 0.76 13.79 19.45
N LEU A 129 1.63 13.93 18.45
CA LEU A 129 3.02 14.35 18.65
C LEU A 129 3.17 15.86 18.91
N GLY A 130 2.07 16.63 18.85
CA GLY A 130 2.11 18.09 19.01
C GLY A 130 2.69 18.84 17.80
N ASP A 131 3.09 18.12 16.75
CA ASP A 131 3.48 18.68 15.46
C ASP A 131 2.23 18.84 14.58
N ALA A 132 1.94 20.08 14.17
CA ALA A 132 0.83 20.40 13.28
C ALA A 132 0.98 19.73 11.89
N GLY A 133 2.19 19.32 11.50
CA GLY A 133 2.48 18.68 10.22
C GLY A 133 2.05 17.22 10.09
N PHE A 134 1.70 16.54 11.19
CA PHE A 134 1.34 15.12 11.20
C PHE A 134 -0.19 14.87 11.13
N THR A 135 -0.88 15.65 10.30
CA THR A 135 -2.34 15.59 10.09
C THR A 135 -2.70 15.77 8.62
N ASN A 136 -3.99 15.82 8.29
CA ASN A 136 -4.52 16.07 6.96
C ASN A 136 -3.92 17.35 6.36
N GLY A 137 -3.47 17.28 5.10
CA GLY A 137 -2.74 18.38 4.49
C GLY A 137 -2.79 18.37 2.98
N ARG A 138 -1.83 19.08 2.40
CA ARG A 138 -1.68 19.24 0.95
C ARG A 138 -0.23 19.05 0.54
N THR A 139 0.00 18.35 -0.56
CA THR A 139 1.33 18.15 -1.13
C THR A 139 1.94 19.51 -1.50
N GLY A 140 3.19 19.77 -1.10
CA GLY A 140 3.83 21.07 -1.27
C GLY A 140 4.40 21.34 -2.67
N ALA A 141 4.69 20.28 -3.42
CA ALA A 141 5.28 20.33 -4.76
C ALA A 141 4.72 19.22 -5.64
N ASP A 142 4.83 19.39 -6.95
CA ASP A 142 4.47 18.34 -7.90
C ASP A 142 5.48 17.18 -7.81
N VAL A 143 4.98 15.95 -7.79
CA VAL A 143 5.79 14.74 -7.76
C VAL A 143 5.33 13.78 -8.85
N THR A 144 6.29 13.19 -9.56
CA THR A 144 6.04 12.13 -10.54
C THR A 144 6.83 10.88 -10.17
N PHE A 145 6.13 9.78 -9.97
CA PHE A 145 6.71 8.46 -9.80
C PHE A 145 6.63 7.70 -11.13
N GLU A 146 7.68 7.81 -11.95
CA GLU A 146 7.80 7.05 -13.19
C GLU A 146 8.07 5.57 -12.90
N ASP A 147 7.42 4.69 -13.67
CA ASP A 147 7.59 3.24 -13.59
C ASP A 147 7.56 2.66 -12.16
N ILE A 148 6.71 3.22 -11.29
CA ILE A 148 6.59 2.77 -9.90
C ILE A 148 5.94 1.40 -9.77
N LEU A 149 5.08 1.03 -10.72
CA LEU A 149 4.51 -0.31 -10.84
C LEU A 149 4.98 -0.90 -12.16
N VAL A 150 5.79 -1.95 -12.09
CA VAL A 150 6.34 -2.63 -13.27
C VAL A 150 5.77 -4.03 -13.34
N TRP A 151 5.17 -4.39 -14.47
CA TRP A 151 4.69 -5.74 -14.69
C TRP A 151 5.84 -6.69 -15.05
N ASP A 152 5.89 -7.85 -14.39
CA ASP A 152 6.81 -8.92 -14.75
C ASP A 152 6.05 -10.07 -15.43
N ASN A 153 6.23 -10.21 -16.74
CA ASN A 153 5.61 -11.27 -17.52
C ASN A 153 6.00 -12.69 -17.08
N SER A 154 7.16 -12.88 -16.44
CA SER A 154 7.59 -14.20 -15.96
C SER A 154 6.88 -14.60 -14.67
N GLN A 155 6.49 -13.62 -13.84
CA GLN A 155 5.78 -13.84 -12.58
C GLN A 155 4.27 -13.59 -12.70
N GLN A 156 3.82 -12.97 -13.80
CA GLN A 156 2.44 -12.54 -14.02
C GLN A 156 1.93 -11.65 -12.88
N LYS A 157 2.79 -10.73 -12.39
CA LYS A 157 2.53 -9.85 -11.24
C LYS A 157 3.25 -8.52 -11.38
N TYR A 158 2.72 -7.49 -10.73
CA TYR A 158 3.42 -6.22 -10.56
C TYR A 158 4.51 -6.32 -9.49
N TYR A 159 5.55 -5.52 -9.63
CA TYR A 159 6.50 -5.23 -8.58
C TYR A 159 6.77 -3.73 -8.48
N MET A 160 7.19 -3.30 -7.29
CA MET A 160 7.74 -1.97 -7.06
C MET A 160 9.27 -2.06 -7.04
N PRO A 161 9.98 -1.30 -7.89
CA PRO A 161 11.44 -1.21 -7.83
C PRO A 161 11.92 -0.67 -6.48
N SER A 162 13.06 -1.18 -6.00
CA SER A 162 13.64 -0.85 -4.69
C SER A 162 13.80 0.66 -4.45
N GLU A 163 14.26 1.38 -5.46
CA GLU A 163 14.45 2.83 -5.44
C GLU A 163 13.12 3.57 -5.26
N LYS A 164 12.03 3.04 -5.82
CA LYS A 164 10.69 3.64 -5.73
C LYS A 164 10.03 3.42 -4.39
N VAL A 165 10.37 2.34 -3.69
CA VAL A 165 9.95 2.12 -2.30
C VAL A 165 10.44 3.25 -1.40
N GLY A 166 11.72 3.62 -1.53
CA GLY A 166 12.32 4.70 -0.74
C GLY A 166 11.73 6.08 -1.07
N GLU A 167 11.60 6.41 -2.36
CA GLU A 167 10.97 7.66 -2.79
C GLU A 167 9.53 7.79 -2.26
N LEU A 168 8.75 6.70 -2.32
CA LEU A 168 7.38 6.65 -1.83
C LEU A 168 7.31 6.88 -0.31
N ILE A 169 8.09 6.13 0.46
CA ILE A 169 8.15 6.24 1.94
C ILE A 169 8.53 7.65 2.35
N GLY A 170 9.57 8.20 1.73
CA GLY A 170 10.05 9.55 2.00
C GLY A 170 8.93 10.56 1.82
N LEU A 171 8.28 10.60 0.66
CA LEU A 171 7.22 11.57 0.40
C LEU A 171 5.99 11.39 1.32
N ILE A 172 5.58 10.14 1.54
CA ILE A 172 4.26 9.82 2.12
C ILE A 172 4.28 9.79 3.64
N ILE A 173 5.39 9.40 4.28
CA ILE A 173 5.45 9.21 5.74
C ILE A 173 6.09 10.40 6.43
N ASP A 174 7.06 11.06 5.78
CA ASP A 174 7.80 12.19 6.35
C ASP A 174 7.97 13.33 5.32
N PRO A 175 7.12 14.39 5.32
CA PRO A 175 7.26 15.52 4.41
C PRO A 175 8.52 16.36 4.70
N GLY A 176 9.26 16.07 5.78
CA GLY A 176 10.61 16.56 6.05
C GLY A 176 11.72 15.76 5.34
N PHE A 177 11.39 14.61 4.74
CA PHE A 177 12.32 13.79 3.96
C PHE A 177 12.74 14.56 2.70
N GLY A 178 13.94 15.15 2.76
CA GLY A 178 14.51 16.04 1.75
C GLY A 178 14.67 17.52 2.18
N ASN A 179 14.18 17.90 3.37
CA ASN A 179 14.34 19.27 3.92
C ASN A 179 15.48 19.41 4.94
N ASP A 180 16.10 18.31 5.36
CA ASP A 180 17.43 18.31 5.96
C ASP A 180 18.41 17.68 4.95
N ASP A 181 19.59 18.27 4.80
CA ASP A 181 20.70 17.91 3.88
C ASP A 181 21.30 16.50 4.11
N GLY A 182 20.51 15.55 4.60
CA GLY A 182 20.80 14.13 4.71
C GLY A 182 19.75 13.33 3.95
N ALA A 183 19.70 13.50 2.62
CA ALA A 183 19.06 12.51 1.76
C ALA A 183 19.54 11.12 2.19
N GLY A 184 18.58 10.21 2.39
CA GLY A 184 18.73 8.93 3.07
C GLY A 184 20.07 8.26 2.82
N GLY A 185 20.55 7.55 3.85
CA GLY A 185 21.63 6.60 3.66
C GLY A 185 21.34 5.70 2.45
N ASN A 186 22.36 5.02 1.94
CA ASN A 186 22.21 4.05 0.84
C ASN A 186 21.36 2.84 1.28
N VAL A 187 20.09 3.06 1.65
CA VAL A 187 19.13 2.06 2.06
C VAL A 187 18.56 1.49 0.78
N VAL A 188 19.12 0.35 0.39
CA VAL A 188 18.57 -0.46 -0.70
C VAL A 188 17.40 -1.25 -0.13
N TYR A 189 16.18 -0.80 -0.43
CA TYR A 189 14.98 -1.56 -0.09
C TYR A 189 14.89 -2.83 -0.92
N PRO A 190 14.24 -3.91 -0.43
CA PRO A 190 13.98 -5.06 -1.27
C PRO A 190 12.99 -4.72 -2.38
N LYS A 191 13.11 -5.41 -3.51
CA LYS A 191 12.05 -5.45 -4.53
C LYS A 191 10.80 -6.06 -3.90
N ILE A 192 9.66 -5.36 -3.99
CA ILE A 192 8.39 -5.82 -3.39
C ILE A 192 7.45 -6.26 -4.50
N TRP A 193 6.89 -7.46 -4.35
CA TRP A 193 5.93 -8.03 -5.30
C TRP A 193 4.50 -7.76 -4.87
N SER A 194 3.60 -7.56 -5.85
CA SER A 194 2.18 -7.43 -5.58
C SER A 194 1.64 -8.72 -4.98
N SER A 195 0.79 -8.58 -3.96
CA SER A 195 0.15 -9.69 -3.25
C SER A 195 -1.37 -9.66 -3.46
N SER A 196 -2.02 -10.80 -3.21
CA SER A 196 -3.47 -10.85 -3.11
C SER A 196 -3.89 -10.32 -1.74
N GLY A 197 -4.67 -9.25 -1.70
CA GLY A 197 -5.11 -8.67 -0.44
C GLY A 197 -5.68 -7.27 -0.61
N THR A 198 -5.95 -6.63 0.52
CA THR A 198 -6.33 -5.24 0.63
C THR A 198 -5.59 -4.65 1.81
N ILE A 199 -5.44 -3.33 1.80
CA ILE A 199 -4.83 -2.64 2.93
C ILE A 199 -5.60 -2.92 4.22
N LYS A 200 -4.87 -3.14 5.31
CA LYS A 200 -5.41 -3.28 6.66
C LYS A 200 -4.97 -2.09 7.48
N LYS A 201 -5.93 -1.32 7.98
CA LYS A 201 -5.73 -0.20 8.89
C LYS A 201 -5.60 -0.70 10.33
N CYS A 202 -5.24 0.20 11.23
CA CYS A 202 -5.15 -0.13 12.65
C CYS A 202 -6.50 -0.68 13.15
N GLY A 203 -6.46 -1.84 13.79
CA GLY A 203 -7.65 -2.54 14.32
C GLY A 203 -8.21 -3.60 13.37
N GLU A 204 -7.77 -3.63 12.12
CA GLU A 204 -8.15 -4.65 11.12
C GLU A 204 -7.15 -5.81 11.04
N PHE A 205 -5.98 -5.64 11.67
CA PHE A 205 -5.04 -6.72 11.84
C PHE A 205 -5.51 -7.69 12.92
N PRO A 206 -5.27 -9.00 12.74
CA PRO A 206 -5.43 -9.93 13.85
C PRO A 206 -4.52 -9.46 15.00
N THR A 207 -5.08 -9.29 16.19
CA THR A 207 -4.39 -8.90 17.43
C THR A 207 -3.33 -9.92 17.88
N LEU A 208 -3.20 -11.03 17.15
CA LEU A 208 -2.25 -12.10 17.35
C LEU A 208 -1.73 -12.51 15.97
N LEU A 209 -0.51 -12.12 15.62
CA LEU A 209 0.25 -12.88 14.63
C LEU A 209 0.58 -14.24 15.28
N PRO A 210 0.40 -15.37 14.59
CA PRO A 210 0.87 -16.65 15.11
C PRO A 210 2.39 -16.57 15.31
N ASN A 211 2.83 -16.89 16.53
CA ASN A 211 4.24 -17.06 16.89
C ASN A 211 4.93 -18.12 16.02
#